data_AF-A0A0A7KCL8-F1
#
_entry.id   AF-A0A0A7KCL8-F1
#
_cell.length_a   1.000
_cell.length_b   1.000
_cell.length_c   1.000
_cell.angle_alpha   90.00
_cell.angle_beta   90.00
_cell.angle_gamma   90.00
#
_symmetry.space_group_name_H-M   'P 1'
#
loop_
_entity.id
_entity.type
_entity.pdbx_description
1 polymer ?
#
loop_
_entity_poly.entity_id
_entity_poly.type
_entity_poly.pdbx_seq_one_letter_code
_entity_poly.pdbx_strand_id
1 'polypeptide(L)'
;MKQLRQAGFTLLELLIGMALIGIVLTVLLNVFTQGTQVSTQSSSRAEMQQELLNAQQLIAGKLREAWYVYPPGQTINMTGTALTQKPAGGNSWLVGTDPILAMVLPRKNSSLSCATTTPTSTSGPDGCYRFLAYYPVKRSVWVLGTGIGSWRSPGSDDVNGETWILAEYRGTIAPGTGGTPPTTPPSIPTGNSANILSDYIAPTTVTTGFTTTSPVNNTYSMFTYMAADGTAATASKPVAGVTLNLATTRKVAGATLRLPNATDEYTISIYPSNLGKTAAN
;
A
#
# COMPACT_ATOMS: atom_id res chain seq x y z
N MET A 1 -50.89 -41.24 -55.18
CA MET A 1 -49.62 -41.20 -54.42
C MET A 1 -48.98 -39.85 -54.68
N LYS A 2 -48.88 -38.97 -53.66
CA LYS A 2 -48.24 -37.66 -53.79
C LYS A 2 -46.72 -37.85 -53.71
N GLN A 3 -46.00 -37.61 -54.81
CA GLN A 3 -44.55 -37.51 -54.79
C GLN A 3 -44.16 -36.24 -54.02
N LEU A 4 -43.55 -36.43 -52.85
CA LEU A 4 -42.83 -35.36 -52.14
C LEU A 4 -41.57 -35.06 -52.95
N ARG A 5 -41.50 -33.87 -53.56
CA ARG A 5 -40.28 -33.37 -54.19
C ARG A 5 -39.20 -33.24 -53.11
N GLN A 6 -38.17 -34.08 -53.18
CA GLN A 6 -36.93 -33.88 -52.44
C GLN A 6 -36.19 -32.72 -53.11
N ALA A 7 -36.24 -31.54 -52.49
CA ALA A 7 -35.40 -30.41 -52.86
C ALA A 7 -33.96 -30.71 -52.40
N GLY A 8 -33.06 -30.95 -53.35
CA GLY A 8 -31.64 -31.14 -53.06
C GLY A 8 -31.01 -29.84 -52.59
N PHE A 9 -30.37 -29.88 -51.42
CA PHE A 9 -29.63 -28.76 -50.84
C PHE A 9 -28.53 -28.32 -51.83
N THR A 10 -28.51 -27.05 -52.22
CA THR A 10 -27.47 -26.57 -53.15
C THR A 10 -26.17 -26.28 -52.38
N LEU A 11 -25.02 -26.51 -53.02
CA LEU A 11 -23.70 -26.25 -52.42
C LEU A 11 -23.55 -24.77 -51.97
N LEU A 12 -24.20 -23.85 -52.69
CA LEU A 12 -24.28 -22.43 -52.35
C LEU A 12 -25.02 -22.16 -51.03
N GLU A 13 -26.12 -22.86 -50.78
CA GLU A 13 -26.94 -22.70 -49.58
C GLU A 13 -26.20 -23.19 -48.33
N LEU A 14 -25.39 -24.23 -48.47
CA LEU A 14 -24.50 -24.72 -47.41
C LEU A 14 -23.36 -23.74 -47.11
N LEU A 15 -22.79 -23.09 -48.15
CA LEU A 15 -21.76 -22.06 -47.98
C LEU A 15 -22.31 -20.82 -47.26
N ILE A 16 -23.50 -20.34 -47.65
CA ILE A 16 -24.16 -19.21 -46.98
C ILE A 16 -24.50 -19.56 -45.53
N GLY A 17 -25.00 -20.78 -45.28
CA GLY A 17 -25.28 -21.26 -43.92
C GLY A 17 -24.04 -21.25 -43.02
N MET A 18 -22.91 -21.77 -43.51
CA MET A 18 -21.64 -21.74 -42.77
C MET A 18 -21.13 -20.31 -42.54
N ALA A 19 -21.25 -19.42 -43.53
CA ALA A 19 -20.84 -18.03 -43.39
C ALA A 19 -21.68 -17.30 -42.30
N LEU A 20 -23.00 -17.49 -42.30
CA LEU A 20 -23.88 -16.91 -41.29
C LEU A 20 -23.59 -17.45 -39.89
N ILE A 21 -23.38 -18.77 -39.77
CA ILE A 21 -22.97 -19.40 -38.51
C ILE A 21 -21.64 -18.83 -38.02
N GLY A 22 -20.65 -18.67 -38.91
CA GLY A 22 -19.35 -18.07 -38.56
C GLY A 22 -19.47 -16.63 -38.04
N ILE A 23 -20.32 -15.81 -38.65
CA ILE A 23 -20.58 -14.44 -38.18
C ILE A 23 -21.23 -14.46 -36.79
N VAL A 24 -22.26 -15.30 -36.59
CA VAL A 24 -22.94 -15.43 -35.29
C VAL A 24 -21.98 -15.92 -34.20
N LEU A 25 -21.15 -16.93 -34.48
CA LEU A 25 -20.15 -17.41 -33.52
C LEU A 25 -19.14 -16.32 -33.17
N THR A 26 -18.69 -15.52 -34.14
CA THR A 26 -17.73 -14.42 -33.89
C THR A 26 -18.34 -13.37 -32.95
N VAL A 27 -19.61 -13.01 -33.17
CA VAL A 27 -20.32 -12.07 -32.30
C VAL A 27 -20.46 -12.63 -30.88
N LEU A 28 -20.83 -13.91 -30.75
CA LEU A 28 -20.97 -14.57 -29.45
C LEU A 28 -19.62 -14.66 -28.70
N LEU A 29 -18.53 -14.97 -29.40
CA LEU A 29 -17.18 -14.97 -28.84
C LEU A 29 -16.77 -13.59 -28.33
N ASN A 30 -17.09 -12.53 -29.07
CA ASN A 30 -16.83 -11.15 -28.65
C ASN A 30 -17.64 -10.78 -27.40
N VAL A 31 -18.91 -11.15 -27.32
CA VAL A 31 -19.74 -10.91 -26.13
C VAL A 31 -19.21 -11.69 -24.92
N PHE A 32 -18.84 -12.95 -25.11
CA PHE A 32 -18.32 -13.79 -24.03
C PHE A 32 -16.97 -13.28 -23.51
N THR A 33 -16.06 -12.89 -24.39
CA THR A 33 -14.75 -12.34 -24.01
C THR A 33 -14.88 -10.99 -23.29
N GLN A 34 -15.75 -10.11 -23.78
CA GLN A 34 -16.07 -8.84 -23.10
C GLN A 34 -16.70 -9.08 -21.72
N GLY A 35 -17.69 -9.98 -21.62
CA GLY A 35 -18.32 -10.32 -20.35
C GLY A 35 -17.32 -10.88 -19.33
N THR A 36 -16.39 -11.72 -19.77
CA THR A 36 -15.33 -12.28 -18.91
C THR A 36 -14.34 -11.21 -18.44
N GLN A 37 -13.96 -10.27 -19.32
CA GLN A 37 -13.08 -9.15 -18.97
C GLN A 37 -13.75 -8.21 -17.96
N VAL A 38 -15.02 -7.86 -18.17
CA VAL A 38 -15.80 -7.03 -17.25
C VAL A 38 -15.92 -7.71 -15.87
N SER A 39 -16.21 -9.02 -15.85
CA SER A 39 -16.28 -9.80 -14.61
C SER A 39 -14.93 -9.78 -13.87
N THR A 40 -13.83 -10.07 -14.56
CA THR A 40 -12.47 -10.04 -13.99
C THR A 40 -12.11 -8.66 -13.45
N GLN A 41 -12.43 -7.60 -14.19
CA GLN A 41 -12.16 -6.23 -13.76
C GLN A 41 -13.00 -5.86 -12.53
N SER A 42 -14.28 -6.27 -12.48
CA SER A 42 -15.16 -6.03 -11.35
C SER A 42 -14.67 -6.74 -10.08
N SER A 43 -14.28 -8.01 -10.18
CA SER A 43 -13.69 -8.76 -9.06
C SER A 43 -12.39 -8.13 -8.59
N SER A 44 -11.50 -7.76 -9.52
CA SER A 44 -10.24 -7.09 -9.21
C SER A 44 -10.47 -5.74 -8.50
N ARG A 45 -11.52 -4.99 -8.90
CA ARG A 45 -11.90 -3.75 -8.20
C ARG A 45 -12.26 -4.03 -6.75
N ALA A 46 -13.16 -4.99 -6.52
CA ALA A 46 -13.63 -5.32 -5.18
C ALA A 46 -12.49 -5.78 -4.26
N GLU A 47 -11.61 -6.66 -4.76
CA GLU A 47 -10.44 -7.15 -4.02
C GLU A 47 -9.50 -6.01 -3.62
N MET A 48 -9.14 -5.14 -4.58
CA MET A 48 -8.25 -4.01 -4.32
C MET A 48 -8.86 -2.99 -3.34
N GLN A 49 -10.17 -2.74 -3.43
CA GLN A 49 -10.86 -1.89 -2.46
C GLN A 49 -10.80 -2.48 -1.05
N GLN A 50 -11.07 -3.78 -0.91
CA GLN A 50 -11.06 -4.45 0.37
C GLN A 50 -9.65 -4.48 0.99
N GLU A 51 -8.63 -4.81 0.20
CA GLU A 51 -7.23 -4.81 0.66
C GLU A 51 -6.80 -3.43 1.15
N LEU A 52 -7.15 -2.38 0.38
CA LEU A 52 -6.77 -1.01 0.72
C LEU A 52 -7.48 -0.53 1.99
N LEU A 53 -8.78 -0.79 2.14
CA LEU A 53 -9.52 -0.45 3.35
C LEU A 53 -8.95 -1.18 4.57
N ASN A 54 -8.60 -2.47 4.44
CA ASN A 54 -7.95 -3.23 5.51
C ASN A 54 -6.59 -2.61 5.90
N ALA A 55 -5.77 -2.23 4.92
CA ALA A 55 -4.50 -1.56 5.16
C ALA A 55 -4.68 -0.22 5.89
N GLN A 56 -5.65 0.61 5.46
CA GLN A 56 -5.97 1.87 6.11
C GLN A 56 -6.41 1.69 7.57
N GLN A 57 -7.28 0.72 7.84
CA GLN A 57 -7.75 0.45 9.20
C GLN A 57 -6.62 -0.07 10.10
N LEU A 58 -5.70 -0.88 9.56
CA LEU A 58 -4.54 -1.33 10.32
C LEU A 58 -3.63 -0.15 10.69
N ILE A 59 -3.29 0.70 9.72
CA ILE A 59 -2.46 1.90 9.94
C ILE A 59 -3.15 2.82 10.92
N ALA A 60 -4.45 3.08 10.74
CA ALA A 60 -5.22 3.93 11.64
C ALA A 60 -5.26 3.38 13.06
N GLY A 61 -5.43 2.07 13.24
CA GLY A 61 -5.38 1.41 14.54
C GLY A 61 -4.04 1.60 15.23
N LYS A 62 -2.93 1.36 14.53
CA LYS A 62 -1.58 1.54 15.08
C LYS A 62 -1.24 2.99 15.36
N LEU A 63 -1.71 3.89 14.52
CA LEU A 63 -1.54 5.32 14.69
C LEU A 63 -2.35 5.86 15.88
N ARG A 64 -3.55 5.31 16.16
CA ARG A 64 -4.29 5.65 17.39
C ARG A 64 -3.55 5.25 18.66
N GLU A 65 -2.89 4.09 18.63
CA GLU A 65 -2.03 3.60 19.71
C GLU A 65 -0.72 4.40 19.86
N ALA A 66 -0.35 5.22 18.87
CA ALA A 66 0.95 5.88 18.82
C ALA A 66 1.17 6.79 20.03
N TRP A 67 2.34 6.63 20.63
CA TRP A 67 2.82 7.45 21.73
C TRP A 67 3.60 8.67 21.23
N TYR A 68 4.26 8.54 20.08
CA TYR A 68 4.97 9.62 19.40
C TYR A 68 4.86 9.45 17.89
N VAL A 69 4.70 10.54 17.15
CA VAL A 69 4.73 10.55 15.67
C VAL A 69 5.81 11.53 15.24
N TYR A 70 6.67 11.11 14.33
CA TYR A 70 7.78 11.96 13.87
C TYR A 70 7.22 13.13 13.04
N PRO A 71 7.55 14.39 13.37
CA PRO A 71 7.06 15.53 12.63
C PRO A 71 7.81 15.73 11.31
N PRO A 72 7.24 16.51 10.37
CA PRO A 72 7.94 16.95 9.17
C PRO A 72 9.29 17.61 9.44
N GLY A 73 10.27 17.34 8.57
CA GLY A 73 11.65 17.84 8.67
C GLY A 73 12.61 16.89 9.40
N GLN A 74 12.13 15.77 9.95
CA GLN A 74 12.97 14.74 10.54
C GLN A 74 13.42 13.73 9.47
N THR A 75 14.68 13.31 9.55
CA THR A 75 15.24 12.29 8.65
C THR A 75 15.25 10.92 9.33
N ILE A 76 14.60 9.94 8.69
CA ILE A 76 14.54 8.56 9.11
C ILE A 76 15.54 7.73 8.27
N ASN A 77 16.63 7.31 8.90
CA ASN A 77 17.61 6.44 8.26
C ASN A 77 17.22 4.98 8.47
N MET A 78 16.76 4.33 7.41
CA MET A 78 16.40 2.91 7.43
C MET A 78 17.60 2.05 7.05
N THR A 79 17.53 0.75 7.35
CA THR A 79 18.54 -0.24 6.92
C THR A 79 18.75 -0.12 5.41
N GLY A 80 20.00 -0.13 4.92
CA GLY A 80 20.31 -0.01 3.49
C GLY A 80 19.98 -1.28 2.69
N THR A 81 18.72 -1.45 2.28
CA THR A 81 18.27 -2.61 1.50
C THR A 81 17.26 -2.18 0.43
N ALA A 82 17.00 -3.05 -0.57
CA ALA A 82 15.95 -2.82 -1.55
C ALA A 82 14.55 -2.71 -0.91
N LEU A 83 14.30 -3.41 0.21
CA LEU A 83 13.00 -3.44 0.91
C LEU A 83 12.67 -2.14 1.67
N THR A 84 13.63 -1.24 1.78
CA THR A 84 13.55 0.01 2.53
C THR A 84 13.93 1.21 1.65
N GLN A 85 14.09 0.96 0.34
CA GLN A 85 14.51 1.97 -0.62
C GLN A 85 13.33 2.84 -1.01
N LYS A 86 13.49 4.16 -0.93
CA LYS A 86 12.44 5.07 -1.37
C LYS A 86 12.27 5.05 -2.88
N PRO A 87 11.09 5.39 -3.42
CA PRO A 87 10.86 5.37 -4.86
C PRO A 87 11.82 6.24 -5.67
N ALA A 88 12.33 7.33 -5.08
CA ALA A 88 13.35 8.20 -5.67
C ALA A 88 14.79 7.69 -5.54
N GLY A 89 15.02 6.57 -4.85
CA GLY A 89 16.34 6.00 -4.56
C GLY A 89 16.90 6.38 -3.19
N GLY A 90 17.76 5.51 -2.64
CA GLY A 90 18.34 5.65 -1.30
C GLY A 90 17.42 5.17 -0.16
N ASN A 91 17.92 5.17 1.07
CA ASN A 91 17.25 4.62 2.27
C ASN A 91 17.08 5.66 3.40
N SER A 92 17.33 6.93 3.08
CA SER A 92 17.14 8.06 3.98
C SER A 92 15.84 8.78 3.62
N TRP A 93 14.92 8.81 4.56
CA TRP A 93 13.54 9.23 4.37
C TRP A 93 13.27 10.53 5.11
N LEU A 94 12.96 11.61 4.40
CA LEU A 94 12.63 12.90 4.99
C LEU A 94 11.12 13.00 5.23
N VAL A 95 10.70 13.04 6.49
CA VAL A 95 9.28 13.15 6.86
C VAL A 95 8.69 14.44 6.30
N GLY A 96 7.52 14.34 5.66
CA GLY A 96 6.79 15.46 5.05
C GLY A 96 7.25 15.82 3.63
N THR A 97 8.36 15.25 3.15
CA THR A 97 8.80 15.33 1.75
C THR A 97 8.67 13.98 1.07
N ASP A 98 9.26 12.95 1.66
CA ASP A 98 9.08 11.56 1.24
C ASP A 98 7.76 11.01 1.84
N PRO A 99 7.05 10.11 1.14
CA PRO A 99 5.80 9.52 1.62
C PRO A 99 6.06 8.47 2.71
N ILE A 100 6.55 8.90 3.87
CA ILE A 100 6.77 8.05 5.04
C ILE A 100 5.90 8.53 6.20
N LEU A 101 5.37 7.60 6.98
CA LEU A 101 4.77 7.81 8.30
C LEU A 101 5.53 7.00 9.33
N ALA A 102 6.28 7.68 10.19
CA ALA A 102 7.03 7.04 11.28
C ALA A 102 6.43 7.39 12.64
N MET A 103 6.35 6.39 13.52
CA MET A 103 5.76 6.52 14.84
C MET A 103 6.40 5.54 15.84
N VAL A 104 6.18 5.84 17.12
CA VAL A 104 6.57 4.98 18.24
C VAL A 104 5.33 4.58 19.00
N LEU A 105 5.14 3.28 19.17
CA LEU A 105 4.07 2.70 19.97
C LEU A 105 4.60 2.39 21.38
N PRO A 106 3.71 2.45 22.39
CA PRO A 106 4.07 2.10 23.76
C PRO A 106 4.52 0.64 23.88
N ARG A 107 5.21 0.37 25.00
CA ARG A 107 5.61 -0.97 25.40
C ARG A 107 4.38 -1.85 25.55
N LYS A 108 4.44 -3.08 25.04
CA LYS A 108 3.34 -4.03 25.18
C LYS A 108 3.19 -4.51 26.62
N ASN A 109 4.30 -4.63 27.35
CA ASN A 109 4.32 -4.99 28.75
C ASN A 109 5.28 -4.08 29.53
N SER A 110 4.72 -3.17 30.31
CA SER A 110 5.50 -2.22 31.12
C SER A 110 6.25 -2.86 32.29
N SER A 111 5.86 -4.07 32.70
CA SER A 111 6.49 -4.84 33.79
C SER A 111 7.77 -5.56 33.35
N LEU A 112 8.02 -5.66 32.04
CA LEU A 112 9.26 -6.21 31.50
C LEU A 112 10.28 -5.11 31.26
N SER A 113 11.54 -5.42 31.57
CA SER A 113 12.67 -4.63 31.10
C SER A 113 12.87 -4.86 29.59
N CYS A 114 13.26 -3.81 28.87
CA CYS A 114 13.51 -3.95 27.43
C CYS A 114 14.77 -4.77 27.19
N ALA A 115 14.61 -5.84 26.40
CA ALA A 115 15.72 -6.60 25.83
C ALA A 115 15.39 -6.94 24.38
N THR A 116 16.35 -6.78 23.48
CA THR A 116 16.21 -7.09 22.05
C THR A 116 16.53 -8.56 21.71
N THR A 117 16.91 -9.34 22.72
CA THR A 117 17.33 -10.74 22.63
C THR A 117 16.31 -11.69 23.29
N THR A 118 16.65 -12.97 23.45
CA THR A 118 15.77 -14.04 23.95
C THR A 118 14.97 -13.61 25.19
N PRO A 119 13.61 -13.73 25.16
CA PRO A 119 12.77 -13.34 26.27
C PRO A 119 13.09 -14.14 27.55
N THR A 120 13.07 -13.46 28.68
CA THR A 120 13.08 -14.06 30.03
C THR A 120 11.79 -13.70 30.77
N SER A 121 11.62 -14.18 32.01
CA SER A 121 10.48 -13.82 32.85
C SER A 121 10.46 -12.35 33.27
N THR A 122 11.57 -11.62 33.15
CA THR A 122 11.72 -10.22 33.59
C THR A 122 12.20 -9.26 32.49
N SER A 123 12.59 -9.78 31.33
CA SER A 123 13.09 -9.00 30.20
C SER A 123 12.62 -9.54 28.87
N GLY A 124 12.41 -8.66 27.88
CA GLY A 124 12.07 -9.10 26.53
C GLY A 124 11.68 -7.96 25.60
N PRO A 125 11.41 -8.28 24.32
CA PRO A 125 11.07 -7.29 23.31
C PRO A 125 9.72 -6.61 23.61
N ASP A 126 8.82 -7.29 24.33
CA ASP A 126 7.54 -6.74 24.77
C ASP A 126 7.72 -5.61 25.82
N GLY A 127 8.88 -5.56 26.50
CA GLY A 127 9.30 -4.48 27.40
C GLY A 127 9.93 -3.28 26.68
N CYS A 128 10.09 -3.33 25.35
CA CYS A 128 10.65 -2.24 24.54
C CYS A 128 9.54 -1.40 23.89
N TYR A 129 9.85 -0.13 23.62
CA TYR A 129 9.01 0.67 22.73
C TYR A 129 9.11 0.11 21.31
N ARG A 130 8.05 0.29 20.52
CA ARG A 130 7.97 -0.30 19.18
C ARG A 130 8.03 0.81 18.15
N PHE A 131 9.08 0.81 17.34
CA PHE A 131 9.19 1.71 16.18
C PHE A 131 8.44 1.11 15.01
N LEU A 132 7.51 1.86 14.43
CA LEU A 132 6.80 1.49 13.22
C LEU A 132 6.96 2.61 12.20
N ALA A 133 7.25 2.25 10.95
CA ALA A 133 7.16 3.19 9.83
C ALA A 133 6.41 2.56 8.65
N TYR A 134 5.47 3.32 8.07
CA TYR A 134 4.76 2.98 6.84
C TYR A 134 5.33 3.80 5.70
N TYR A 135 5.66 3.15 4.58
CA TYR A 135 6.30 3.79 3.45
C TYR A 135 6.11 2.95 2.18
N PRO A 136 6.06 3.58 1.00
CA PRO A 136 5.96 2.86 -0.26
C PRO A 136 7.33 2.49 -0.83
N VAL A 137 7.45 1.32 -1.45
CA VAL A 137 8.63 0.91 -2.24
C VAL A 137 8.17 0.60 -3.65
N LYS A 138 8.98 0.90 -4.67
CA LYS A 138 8.67 0.45 -6.04
C LYS A 138 8.56 -1.07 -6.07
N ARG A 139 7.51 -1.60 -6.68
CA ARG A 139 7.23 -3.05 -6.73
C ARG A 139 8.38 -3.82 -7.38
N SER A 140 8.92 -3.32 -8.49
CA SER A 140 10.09 -3.90 -9.16
C SER A 140 11.30 -4.03 -8.23
N VAL A 141 11.61 -2.98 -7.46
CA VAL A 141 12.70 -2.96 -6.48
C VAL A 141 12.45 -3.94 -5.32
N TRP A 142 11.21 -3.97 -4.81
CA TRP A 142 10.83 -4.87 -3.74
C TRP A 142 10.95 -6.34 -4.15
N VAL A 143 10.39 -6.70 -5.31
CA VAL A 143 10.44 -8.09 -5.82
C VAL A 143 11.88 -8.54 -6.02
N LEU A 144 12.76 -7.69 -6.57
CA LEU A 144 14.20 -7.96 -6.68
C LEU A 144 14.89 -8.13 -5.31
N GLY A 145 14.43 -7.37 -4.31
CA GLY A 145 14.92 -7.45 -2.93
C GLY A 145 14.40 -8.65 -2.13
N THR A 146 13.30 -9.28 -2.57
CA THR A 146 12.75 -10.48 -1.96
C THR A 146 13.29 -11.74 -2.62
N GLY A 147 13.82 -12.68 -1.84
CA GLY A 147 14.20 -13.99 -2.38
C GLY A 147 13.00 -14.76 -2.93
N ILE A 148 13.26 -15.68 -3.86
CA ILE A 148 12.24 -16.58 -4.43
C ILE A 148 11.57 -17.38 -3.30
N GLY A 149 10.23 -17.40 -3.28
CA GLY A 149 9.45 -18.10 -2.25
C GLY A 149 9.39 -17.38 -0.90
N SER A 150 9.92 -16.15 -0.78
CA SER A 150 9.73 -15.36 0.42
C SER A 150 8.26 -15.00 0.60
N TRP A 151 7.73 -15.17 1.80
CA TRP A 151 6.39 -14.70 2.19
C TRP A 151 6.19 -13.19 2.03
N ARG A 152 7.29 -12.42 1.91
CA ARG A 152 7.26 -10.98 1.65
C ARG A 152 7.09 -10.65 0.18
N SER A 153 7.26 -11.62 -0.71
CA SER A 153 7.16 -11.41 -2.15
C SER A 153 5.69 -11.49 -2.58
N PRO A 154 5.13 -10.46 -3.23
CA PRO A 154 3.79 -10.54 -3.83
C PRO A 154 3.77 -11.36 -5.14
N GLY A 155 4.90 -11.95 -5.55
CA GLY A 155 5.06 -12.68 -6.80
C GLY A 155 5.44 -11.79 -7.99
N SER A 156 5.80 -12.41 -9.10
CA SER A 156 6.17 -11.71 -10.34
C SER A 156 4.95 -11.10 -11.02
N ASP A 157 5.04 -9.81 -11.36
CA ASP A 157 4.06 -9.10 -12.20
C ASP A 157 4.75 -7.86 -12.78
N ASP A 158 5.49 -8.09 -13.86
CA ASP A 158 6.33 -7.08 -14.50
C ASP A 158 5.50 -5.97 -15.15
N VAL A 159 4.26 -6.29 -15.56
CA VAL A 159 3.32 -5.32 -16.15
C VAL A 159 2.99 -4.22 -15.16
N ASN A 160 2.98 -4.55 -13.87
CA ASN A 160 2.76 -3.64 -12.75
C ASN A 160 4.05 -3.28 -11.99
N GLY A 161 5.25 -3.46 -12.57
CA GLY A 161 6.51 -3.24 -11.87
C GLY A 161 6.73 -1.81 -11.33
N GLU A 162 6.09 -0.81 -11.92
CA GLU A 162 6.19 0.59 -11.48
C GLU A 162 5.14 0.98 -10.42
N THR A 163 4.20 0.10 -10.06
CA THR A 163 3.32 0.34 -8.90
C THR A 163 4.15 0.31 -7.62
N TRP A 164 3.56 0.80 -6.53
CA TRP A 164 4.21 0.76 -5.23
C TRP A 164 3.63 -0.32 -4.34
N ILE A 165 4.47 -0.83 -3.45
CA ILE A 165 4.10 -1.66 -2.33
C ILE A 165 4.14 -0.79 -1.09
N LEU A 166 3.03 -0.75 -0.35
CA LEU A 166 3.04 -0.19 1.00
C LEU A 166 3.67 -1.22 1.93
N ALA A 167 4.76 -0.81 2.57
CA ALA A 167 5.53 -1.62 3.48
C ALA A 167 5.46 -1.06 4.90
N GLU A 168 5.65 -1.95 5.87
CA GLU A 168 5.77 -1.63 7.28
C GLU A 168 7.16 -2.04 7.76
N TYR A 169 7.87 -1.09 8.35
CA TYR A 169 9.17 -1.31 8.97
C TYR A 169 9.03 -1.32 10.48
N ARG A 170 9.50 -2.41 11.09
CA ARG A 170 9.35 -2.67 12.52
C ARG A 170 10.70 -2.75 13.21
N GLY A 171 10.84 -1.98 14.29
CA GLY A 171 11.98 -2.05 15.17
C GLY A 171 11.61 -1.94 16.65
N THR A 172 12.59 -2.18 17.50
CA THR A 172 12.44 -2.00 18.96
C THR A 172 13.35 -0.87 19.44
N ILE A 173 12.82 -0.02 20.30
CA ILE A 173 13.54 1.11 20.89
C ILE A 173 13.66 0.84 22.38
N ALA A 174 14.89 0.85 22.89
CA ALA A 174 15.12 0.79 24.32
C ALA A 174 14.54 2.04 25.00
N PRO A 175 13.84 1.91 26.14
CA PRO A 175 13.39 3.06 26.90
C PRO A 175 14.61 3.90 27.26
N GLY A 176 14.67 5.14 26.76
CA GLY A 176 15.67 6.11 27.21
C GLY A 176 15.46 6.48 28.68
N THR A 177 16.45 7.13 29.28
CA THR A 177 16.31 7.75 30.61
C THR A 177 15.39 8.97 30.52
N GLY A 178 14.08 8.74 30.46
CA GLY A 178 13.08 9.79 30.32
C GLY A 178 11.70 9.19 30.12
N GLY A 179 10.96 9.00 31.21
CA GLY A 179 9.50 8.88 31.13
C GLY A 179 8.90 10.21 30.71
N THR A 180 7.71 10.18 30.10
CA THR A 180 7.04 11.26 29.33
C THR A 180 7.58 11.40 27.90
N PRO A 181 6.78 11.91 26.93
CA PRO A 181 7.17 11.92 25.52
C PRO A 181 8.53 12.58 25.40
N PRO A 182 9.49 11.95 24.70
CA PRO A 182 10.83 12.45 24.72
C PRO A 182 10.86 13.78 23.96
N THR A 183 11.39 14.81 24.60
CA THR A 183 11.60 16.13 23.99
C THR A 183 12.53 16.06 22.79
N THR A 184 13.32 14.99 22.70
CA THR A 184 14.13 14.59 21.56
C THR A 184 13.50 13.38 20.87
N PRO A 185 13.39 13.37 19.53
CA PRO A 185 12.90 12.21 18.80
C PRO A 185 13.71 10.96 19.17
N PRO A 186 13.07 9.82 19.47
CA PRO A 186 13.79 8.59 19.76
C PRO A 186 14.72 8.21 18.61
N SER A 187 15.92 7.74 18.95
CA SER A 187 16.85 7.21 17.94
C SER A 187 16.23 6.01 17.23
N ILE A 188 16.26 6.03 15.92
CA ILE A 188 15.69 4.96 15.09
C ILE A 188 16.57 3.72 15.24
N PRO A 189 15.99 2.55 15.53
CA PRO A 189 16.76 1.33 15.72
C PRO A 189 17.34 0.83 14.39
N THR A 190 18.54 0.25 14.44
CA THR A 190 19.23 -0.34 13.27
C THR A 190 18.95 -1.84 13.17
N GLY A 191 18.88 -2.41 11.95
CA GLY A 191 18.76 -3.86 11.75
C GLY A 191 17.31 -4.40 11.75
N ASN A 192 16.35 -3.51 11.55
CA ASN A 192 14.93 -3.83 11.58
C ASN A 192 14.43 -4.55 10.33
N SER A 193 13.21 -5.06 10.42
CA SER A 193 12.55 -5.83 9.36
C SER A 193 11.49 -5.01 8.62
N ALA A 194 11.48 -5.12 7.30
CA ALA A 194 10.44 -4.61 6.42
C ALA A 194 9.49 -5.73 6.00
N ASN A 195 8.19 -5.50 6.11
CA ASN A 195 7.14 -6.44 5.72
C ASN A 195 6.17 -5.78 4.76
N ILE A 196 5.62 -6.56 3.82
CA ILE A 196 4.58 -6.08 2.91
C ILE A 196 3.28 -5.88 3.68
N LEU A 197 2.58 -4.78 3.40
CA LEU A 197 1.24 -4.51 3.91
C LEU A 197 0.19 -4.57 2.81
N SER A 198 0.45 -3.92 1.67
CA SER A 198 -0.45 -3.93 0.53
C SER A 198 0.32 -3.71 -0.78
N ASP A 199 -0.14 -4.34 -1.85
CA ASP A 199 0.44 -4.20 -3.20
C ASP A 199 -0.39 -3.21 -4.06
N TYR A 200 0.14 -2.85 -5.22
CA TYR A 200 -0.54 -2.03 -6.24
C TYR A 200 -0.94 -0.64 -5.76
N ILE A 201 -0.20 -0.05 -4.83
CA ILE A 201 -0.40 1.33 -4.40
C ILE A 201 -0.03 2.27 -5.53
N ALA A 202 -0.90 3.25 -5.77
CA ALA A 202 -0.67 4.27 -6.77
C ALA A 202 0.47 5.21 -6.34
N PRO A 203 1.44 5.51 -7.21
CA PRO A 203 2.49 6.47 -6.92
C PRO A 203 1.96 7.87 -6.53
N THR A 204 2.60 8.52 -5.57
CA THR A 204 2.27 9.89 -5.12
C THR A 204 2.77 10.98 -6.06
N THR A 205 3.74 10.67 -6.91
CA THR A 205 4.31 11.55 -7.92
C THR A 205 4.21 10.88 -9.29
N VAL A 206 4.10 11.68 -10.36
CA VAL A 206 4.04 11.21 -11.74
C VAL A 206 5.23 10.28 -12.01
N THR A 207 4.97 8.97 -11.98
CA THR A 207 5.96 7.96 -12.35
C THR A 207 5.80 7.71 -13.84
N THR A 208 6.90 7.83 -14.60
CA THR A 208 6.94 7.46 -16.03
C THR A 208 6.38 6.05 -16.21
N GLY A 209 5.33 5.89 -17.04
CA GLY A 209 4.58 4.63 -17.20
C GLY A 209 3.16 4.67 -16.60
N PHE A 210 2.84 5.68 -15.78
CA PHE A 210 1.51 6.01 -15.27
C PHE A 210 1.06 7.39 -15.77
N THR A 211 0.89 7.51 -17.08
CA THR A 211 0.22 8.66 -17.69
C THR A 211 -1.25 8.33 -17.85
N THR A 212 -2.09 8.83 -16.94
CA THR A 212 -3.42 9.25 -17.39
C THR A 212 -3.19 10.47 -18.30
N THR A 213 -4.06 10.70 -19.27
CA THR A 213 -3.94 11.76 -20.28
C THR A 213 -3.91 13.20 -19.72
N SER A 214 -3.85 13.39 -18.40
CA SER A 214 -3.66 14.67 -17.73
C SER A 214 -2.32 14.70 -16.97
N PRO A 215 -1.31 15.47 -17.42
CA PRO A 215 0.05 15.46 -16.85
C PRO A 215 0.21 16.15 -15.49
N VAL A 216 -0.87 16.66 -14.87
CA VAL A 216 -0.75 17.59 -13.72
C VAL A 216 -1.53 17.15 -12.46
N ASN A 217 -2.47 16.19 -12.58
CA ASN A 217 -3.49 15.95 -11.54
C ASN A 217 -3.41 14.59 -10.80
N ASN A 218 -2.35 13.79 -10.98
CA ASN A 218 -2.20 12.50 -10.26
C ASN A 218 -1.26 12.59 -9.04
N THR A 219 -0.95 13.80 -8.58
CA THR A 219 0.00 14.02 -7.48
C THR A 219 -0.78 14.14 -6.18
N TYR A 220 -0.60 13.19 -5.26
CA TYR A 220 -1.24 13.23 -3.94
C TYR A 220 -0.21 12.97 -2.86
N SER A 221 -0.39 13.57 -1.68
CA SER A 221 0.44 13.23 -0.53
C SER A 221 -0.18 12.06 0.22
N MET A 222 0.54 10.95 0.34
CA MET A 222 0.09 9.76 1.07
C MET A 222 -0.15 10.07 2.56
N PHE A 223 0.68 10.93 3.15
CA PHE A 223 0.60 11.29 4.55
C PHE A 223 0.66 12.81 4.70
N THR A 224 -0.35 13.40 5.31
CA THR A 224 -0.39 14.83 5.64
C THR A 224 -0.43 14.99 7.15
N TYR A 225 0.44 15.82 7.69
CA TYR A 225 0.62 15.98 9.14
C TYR A 225 0.02 17.29 9.61
N MET A 226 -0.85 17.23 10.63
CA MET A 226 -1.50 18.39 11.22
C MET A 226 -1.09 18.56 12.68
N ALA A 227 -0.91 19.81 13.09
CA ALA A 227 -0.71 20.23 14.47
C ALA A 227 -2.06 20.45 15.16
N ALA A 228 -2.03 20.64 16.49
CA ALA A 228 -3.24 20.79 17.29
C ALA A 228 -4.07 22.05 16.96
N ASP A 229 -3.43 23.06 16.38
CA ASP A 229 -4.07 24.30 15.91
C ASP A 229 -4.69 24.18 14.50
N GLY A 230 -4.66 22.98 13.91
CA GLY A 230 -5.14 22.72 12.55
C GLY A 230 -4.18 23.13 11.44
N THR A 231 -2.99 23.66 11.77
CA THR A 231 -1.96 24.01 10.78
C THR A 231 -1.05 22.80 10.45
N ALA A 232 -0.16 22.95 9.48
CA ALA A 232 0.83 21.91 9.18
C ALA A 232 1.77 21.67 10.37
N ALA A 233 2.00 20.40 10.71
CA ALA A 233 2.96 20.03 11.75
C ALA A 233 4.40 20.33 11.33
N THR A 234 5.25 20.65 12.29
CA THR A 234 6.69 20.93 12.10
C THR A 234 7.49 20.41 13.28
N ALA A 235 8.82 20.49 13.23
CA ALA A 235 9.66 20.16 14.39
C ALA A 235 9.30 20.96 15.67
N SER A 236 8.79 22.20 15.51
CA SER A 236 8.37 23.05 16.64
C SER A 236 6.86 22.96 16.94
N LYS A 237 6.06 22.40 16.02
CA LYS A 237 4.63 22.18 16.18
C LYS A 237 4.34 20.67 16.14
N PRO A 238 4.22 19.98 17.29
CA PRO A 238 4.09 18.54 17.31
C PRO A 238 2.86 18.06 16.53
N VAL A 239 2.98 16.87 15.95
CA VAL A 239 1.89 16.22 15.22
C VAL A 239 0.76 15.92 16.20
N ALA A 240 -0.46 16.37 15.89
CA ALA A 240 -1.69 16.05 16.61
C ALA A 240 -2.66 15.19 15.79
N GLY A 241 -2.48 15.16 14.47
CA GLY A 241 -3.23 14.28 13.59
C GLY A 241 -2.46 13.98 12.30
N VAL A 242 -2.88 12.92 11.62
CA VAL A 242 -2.36 12.55 10.31
C VAL A 242 -3.54 12.20 9.40
N THR A 243 -3.55 12.76 8.21
CA THR A 243 -4.45 12.34 7.13
C THR A 243 -3.70 11.35 6.24
N LEU A 244 -4.27 10.16 6.09
CA LEU A 244 -3.83 9.11 5.20
C LEU A 244 -4.67 9.17 3.93
N ASN A 245 -4.01 9.38 2.79
CA ASN A 245 -4.61 9.30 1.47
C ASN A 245 -4.00 8.10 0.76
N LEU A 246 -4.82 7.18 0.28
CA LEU A 246 -4.34 6.06 -0.52
C LEU A 246 -5.17 5.89 -1.78
N ALA A 247 -4.49 5.62 -2.88
CA ALA A 247 -5.08 5.11 -4.11
C ALA A 247 -4.36 3.83 -4.51
N THR A 248 -5.04 2.99 -5.29
CA THR A 248 -4.47 1.76 -5.85
C THR A 248 -4.62 1.78 -7.36
N THR A 249 -3.63 1.20 -8.05
CA THR A 249 -3.61 1.09 -9.50
C THR A 249 -3.02 -0.25 -9.92
N ARG A 250 -3.70 -0.93 -10.84
CA ARG A 250 -3.27 -2.22 -11.38
C ARG A 250 -3.68 -2.36 -12.84
N LYS A 251 -2.80 -2.87 -13.68
CA LYS A 251 -3.11 -3.29 -15.05
C LYS A 251 -3.68 -4.70 -15.02
N VAL A 252 -4.92 -4.85 -15.48
CA VAL A 252 -5.66 -6.12 -15.53
C VAL A 252 -6.28 -6.26 -16.92
N ALA A 253 -6.06 -7.40 -17.57
CA ALA A 253 -6.59 -7.69 -18.92
C ALA A 253 -6.30 -6.58 -19.96
N GLY A 254 -5.13 -5.95 -19.90
CA GLY A 254 -4.71 -4.89 -20.82
C GLY A 254 -5.26 -3.49 -20.49
N ALA A 255 -6.15 -3.35 -19.50
CA ALA A 255 -6.67 -2.07 -19.03
C ALA A 255 -6.00 -1.65 -17.72
N THR A 256 -5.74 -0.35 -17.55
CA THR A 256 -5.31 0.21 -16.26
C THR A 256 -6.53 0.48 -15.40
N LEU A 257 -6.56 -0.12 -14.23
CA LEU A 257 -7.60 0.04 -13.24
C LEU A 257 -7.05 0.85 -12.07
N ARG A 258 -7.60 2.04 -11.81
CA ARG A 258 -7.29 2.87 -10.64
C ARG A 258 -8.53 3.05 -9.77
N LEU A 259 -8.33 3.06 -8.46
CA LEU A 259 -9.37 3.27 -7.45
C LEU A 259 -8.96 4.34 -6.44
N PRO A 260 -9.93 5.08 -5.84
CA PRO A 260 -11.39 4.97 -6.04
C PRO A 260 -11.87 5.39 -7.43
N ASN A 261 -11.19 6.34 -8.08
CA ASN A 261 -11.41 6.71 -9.48
C ASN A 261 -10.09 7.11 -10.15
N ALA A 262 -10.12 7.93 -11.19
CA ALA A 262 -8.92 8.33 -11.94
C ALA A 262 -8.00 9.30 -11.18
N THR A 263 -8.53 10.09 -10.25
CA THR A 263 -7.81 11.19 -9.59
C THR A 263 -7.87 11.13 -8.07
N ASP A 264 -8.97 10.67 -7.50
CA ASP A 264 -9.23 10.79 -6.07
C ASP A 264 -8.51 9.72 -5.25
N GLU A 265 -8.57 9.85 -3.93
CA GLU A 265 -8.02 8.87 -2.99
C GLU A 265 -9.08 8.42 -1.97
N TYR A 266 -8.82 7.28 -1.36
CA TYR A 266 -9.44 6.95 -0.08
C TYR A 266 -8.74 7.74 1.01
N THR A 267 -9.48 8.63 1.67
CA THR A 267 -8.95 9.52 2.69
C THR A 267 -9.51 9.16 4.07
N ILE A 268 -8.63 9.10 5.07
CA ILE A 268 -9.00 9.00 6.48
C ILE A 268 -8.10 9.91 7.32
N SER A 269 -8.70 10.66 8.24
CA SER A 269 -7.95 11.47 9.22
C SER A 269 -7.95 10.79 10.57
N ILE A 270 -6.77 10.68 11.18
CA ILE A 270 -6.54 9.99 12.44
C ILE A 270 -5.91 10.96 13.43
N TYR A 271 -6.46 10.99 14.63
CA TYR A 271 -5.94 11.75 15.77
C TYR A 271 -5.48 10.75 16.83
N PRO A 272 -4.16 10.55 17.02
CA PRO A 272 -3.65 9.63 18.01
C PRO A 272 -4.08 9.99 19.44
N SER A 273 -4.54 9.02 20.23
CA SER A 273 -5.11 9.29 21.56
C SER A 273 -4.07 9.39 22.67
N ASN A 274 -2.85 8.90 22.41
CA ASN A 274 -1.81 8.67 23.41
C ASN A 274 -0.61 9.59 23.28
N LEU A 275 -0.63 10.54 22.33
CA LEU A 275 0.41 11.56 22.22
C LEU A 275 0.48 12.36 23.51
N GLY A 276 1.69 12.64 23.98
CA GLY A 276 1.85 13.49 25.15
C GLY A 276 1.69 12.79 26.51
N LYS A 277 1.06 11.61 26.55
CA LYS A 277 0.70 10.94 27.82
C LYS A 277 1.83 10.06 28.33
N THR A 278 1.92 9.83 29.63
CA THR A 278 2.74 8.72 30.16
C THR A 278 2.21 7.41 29.57
N ALA A 279 3.10 6.59 28.98
CA ALA A 279 2.73 5.30 28.40
C ALA A 279 2.14 4.39 29.50
N ALA A 280 0.82 4.40 29.63
CA ALA A 280 0.05 3.52 30.49
C ALA A 280 -0.74 2.58 29.58
N ASN A 281 -0.62 1.28 29.85
CA ASN A 281 -1.42 0.23 29.21
C ASN A 281 -2.82 0.22 29.80
#